data_AF-A0A952E7X4-F1
#
_entry.id   AF-A0A952E7X4-F1
#
_cell.length_a   1.000
_cell.length_b   1.000
_cell.length_c   1.000
_cell.angle_alpha   90.00
_cell.angle_beta   90.00
_cell.angle_gamma   90.00
#
_symmetry.space_group_name_H-M   'P 1'
#
loop_
_entity.id
_entity.type
_entity.pdbx_description
1 polymer ?
#
loop_
_entity_poly.entity_id
_entity_poly.type
_entity_poly.pdbx_seq_one_letter_code
_entity_poly.pdbx_strand_id
1 'polypeptide(L)' 'MIAPIPHYGANKIKSIRNKLGLSQLAFSKAFRVSKKTVEAWEAGRNEPQGPAQRILEFLQKESDLLEKHGIVRT' A
#
# COMPACT_ATOMS: atom_id res chain seq x y z
N MET A 1 15.35 -20.01 4.24
CA MET A 1 13.98 -19.87 4.78
C MET A 1 13.39 -18.56 4.27
N ILE A 2 12.11 -18.52 3.89
CA ILE A 2 11.44 -17.29 3.43
C ILE A 2 10.72 -16.68 4.64
N ALA A 3 10.90 -15.38 4.87
CA ALA A 3 10.23 -14.68 5.96
C ALA A 3 8.69 -14.70 5.76
N PRO A 4 7.89 -14.82 6.83
CA PRO A 4 6.44 -14.83 6.72
C PRO A 4 5.92 -13.50 6.15
N ILE A 5 4.83 -13.57 5.39
CA ILE A 5 4.21 -12.39 4.80
C ILE A 5 3.44 -11.64 5.91
N PRO A 6 3.73 -10.35 6.15
CA PRO A 6 2.98 -9.57 7.12
C PRO A 6 1.53 -9.36 6.68
N HIS A 7 0.63 -9.41 7.66
CA HIS A 7 -0.78 -9.12 7.46
C HIS A 7 -1.07 -7.63 7.75
N TYR A 8 -1.90 -7.01 6.93
CA TYR A 8 -2.22 -5.58 7.00
C TYR A 8 -3.71 -5.35 7.11
N GLY A 9 -4.16 -4.98 8.31
CA GLY A 9 -5.54 -4.56 8.53
C GLY A 9 -5.84 -3.16 7.95
N ALA A 10 -7.12 -2.87 7.77
CA ALA A 10 -7.64 -1.65 7.13
C ALA A 10 -7.02 -0.34 7.66
N ASN A 11 -6.98 -0.16 8.99
CA ASN A 11 -6.41 1.04 9.63
C ASN A 11 -4.91 1.21 9.33
N LYS A 12 -4.17 0.10 9.24
CA LYS A 12 -2.74 0.12 8.95
C LYS A 12 -2.47 0.52 7.50
N ILE A 13 -3.25 -0.01 6.56
CA ILE A 13 -3.17 0.35 5.12
C ILE A 13 -3.44 1.85 4.95
N LYS A 14 -4.52 2.35 5.56
CA LYS A 14 -4.86 3.78 5.53
C LYS A 14 -3.76 4.66 6.15
N SER A 15 -3.14 4.20 7.24
CA SER A 15 -2.02 4.90 7.88
C SER A 15 -0.79 4.95 6.97
N ILE A 16 -0.42 3.84 6.31
CA ILE A 16 0.69 3.82 5.35
C ILE A 16 0.42 4.81 4.21
N ARG A 17 -0.77 4.75 3.59
CA ARG A 17 -1.13 5.67 2.51
C ARG A 17 -1.04 7.15 2.96
N ASN A 18 -1.59 7.47 4.13
CA ASN A 18 -1.56 8.83 4.66
C ASN A 18 -0.13 9.32 4.95
N LYS A 19 0.75 8.45 5.46
CA LYS A 19 2.17 8.80 5.67
C LYS A 19 2.91 9.12 4.38
N LEU A 20 2.50 8.53 3.26
CA LEU A 20 3.02 8.82 1.93
C LEU A 20 2.41 10.10 1.32
N GLY A 21 1.45 10.77 1.99
CA GLY A 21 0.76 11.94 1.46
C GLY A 21 -0.16 11.65 0.26
N LEU A 22 -0.51 10.38 0.01
CA LEU A 22 -1.23 9.99 -1.21
C LEU A 22 -2.75 9.94 -1.02
N SER A 23 -3.48 10.37 -2.05
CA SER A 23 -4.91 10.06 -2.19
C SER A 23 -5.11 8.56 -2.47
N GLN A 24 -6.31 8.03 -2.21
CA GLN A 24 -6.63 6.62 -2.55
C GLN A 24 -6.41 6.32 -4.04
N LEU A 25 -6.67 7.29 -4.93
CA LEU A 25 -6.44 7.14 -6.36
C LEU A 25 -4.95 7.11 -6.72
N ALA A 26 -4.13 7.98 -6.11
CA ALA A 26 -2.68 7.95 -6.34
C ALA A 26 -2.06 6.66 -5.81
N PHE A 27 -2.49 6.22 -4.62
CA PHE A 27 -2.05 4.97 -4.02
C PHE A 27 -2.46 3.74 -4.86
N SER A 28 -3.67 3.73 -5.43
CA SER A 28 -4.10 2.63 -6.29
C SER A 28 -3.25 2.53 -7.57
N LYS A 29 -2.82 3.67 -8.13
CA LYS A 29 -1.92 3.70 -9.29
C LYS A 29 -0.55 3.10 -8.94
N ALA A 30 0.01 3.41 -7.76
CA ALA A 30 1.27 2.83 -7.29
C ALA A 30 1.20 1.30 -7.16
N PHE A 31 0.06 0.78 -6.69
CA PHE A 31 -0.17 -0.66 -6.54
C PHE A 31 -0.70 -1.36 -7.81
N ARG A 32 -0.92 -0.63 -8.92
CA ARG A 32 -1.56 -1.15 -10.15
C ARG A 32 -2.89 -1.87 -9.90
N VAL A 33 -3.69 -1.34 -8.98
CA VAL A 33 -5.04 -1.83 -8.66
C VAL A 33 -6.08 -0.73 -8.87
N SER A 34 -7.36 -1.10 -8.86
CA SER A 34 -8.44 -0.12 -8.92
C SER A 34 -8.52 0.71 -7.63
N LYS A 35 -9.04 1.94 -7.71
CA LYS A 35 -9.36 2.74 -6.52
C LYS A 35 -10.32 2.00 -5.58
N LYS A 36 -11.30 1.28 -6.15
CA LYS A 36 -12.27 0.46 -5.40
C LYS A 36 -11.60 -0.65 -4.59
N THR A 37 -10.49 -1.19 -5.08
CA THR A 37 -9.67 -2.18 -4.34
C THR A 37 -9.05 -1.54 -3.10
N VAL A 38 -8.44 -0.36 -3.24
CA VAL A 38 -7.89 0.39 -2.09
C VAL A 38 -8.99 0.78 -1.09
N GLU A 39 -10.15 1.22 -1.58
CA GLU A 39 -11.31 1.51 -0.72
C GLU A 39 -11.80 0.28 0.04
N ALA A 40 -11.81 -0.89 -0.59
CA ALA A 40 -12.21 -2.14 0.05
C ALA A 40 -11.18 -2.59 1.12
N TRP A 41 -9.89 -2.43 0.83
CA TRP A 41 -8.81 -2.66 1.81
C TRP A 41 -8.93 -1.73 3.02
N GLU A 42 -9.11 -0.43 2.81
CA GLU A 42 -9.22 0.56 3.90
C GLU A 42 -10.56 0.50 4.65
N ALA A 43 -11.56 -0.17 4.09
CA ALA A 43 -12.83 -0.46 4.75
C ALA A 43 -12.86 -1.84 5.42
N GLY A 44 -11.82 -2.66 5.25
CA GLY A 44 -11.77 -4.04 5.79
C GLY A 44 -12.74 -5.02 5.12
N ARG A 45 -13.25 -4.70 3.92
CA ARG A 45 -14.12 -5.62 3.16
C ARG A 45 -13.35 -6.77 2.51
N ASN A 46 -12.08 -6.52 2.19
CA ASN A 46 -11.12 -7.51 1.74
C ASN A 46 -9.71 -7.04 2.12
N GLU A 47 -8.71 -7.88 1.82
CA GLU A 47 -7.34 -7.65 2.23
C GLU A 47 -6.37 -7.77 1.05
N PRO A 48 -5.23 -7.07 1.11
CA PRO A 48 -4.16 -7.25 0.14
C PRO A 48 -3.59 -8.67 0.26
N GLN A 49 -3.28 -9.29 -0.88
CA GLN A 49 -2.70 -10.63 -0.92
C GLN A 49 -1.41 -10.66 -1.75
N GLY A 50 -0.52 -11.60 -1.43
CA GLY A 50 0.67 -11.89 -2.21
C GLY A 50 1.59 -10.67 -2.36
N PRO A 51 1.94 -10.24 -3.59
CA PRO A 51 2.85 -9.10 -3.80
C PRO A 51 2.42 -7.80 -3.13
N ALA A 52 1.11 -7.54 -3.00
CA ALA A 52 0.62 -6.32 -2.37
C ALA A 52 1.04 -6.24 -0.89
N GLN A 53 1.06 -7.36 -0.16
CA GLN A 53 1.51 -7.40 1.24
C GLN A 53 3.00 -7.09 1.35
N ARG A 54 3.81 -7.59 0.40
CA ARG A 54 5.24 -7.32 0.35
C ARG A 54 5.54 -5.85 0.01
N ILE A 55 4.79 -5.27 -0.92
CA ILE A 55 4.92 -3.84 -1.24
C ILE A 55 4.54 -2.99 -0.01
N LEU A 56 3.45 -3.32 0.69
CA LEU A 56 3.07 -2.64 1.94
C LEU A 56 4.16 -2.74 3.02
N GLU A 57 4.84 -3.88 3.12
CA GLU A 57 5.99 -4.05 4.00
C GLU A 57 7.12 -3.08 3.68
N PHE A 58 7.47 -2.95 2.40
CA PHE A 58 8.51 -2.02 1.97
C PHE A 58 8.10 -0.56 2.22
N LEU A 59 6.87 -0.18 1.86
CA LEU A 59 6.37 1.19 2.08
C LEU A 59 6.22 1.55 3.56
N GLN A 60 6.00 0.56 4.44
CA GLN A 60 6.03 0.80 5.88
C GLN A 60 7.45 1.10 6.39
N LYS A 61 8.47 0.49 5.79
CA LYS A 61 9.88 0.61 6.20
C LYS A 61 10.57 1.83 5.58
N GLU A 62 10.28 2.13 4.31
CA GLU A 62 10.92 3.18 3.51
C GLU A 62 9.81 3.98 2.79
N SER A 63 9.45 5.14 3.33
CA SER A 63 8.31 5.94 2.83
C SER A 63 8.62 6.68 1.53
N ASP A 64 9.89 6.93 1.22
CA ASP A 64 10.35 7.58 0.00
C ASP A 64 10.55 6.59 -1.17
N LEU A 65 10.32 5.29 -0.96
CA LEU A 65 10.55 4.24 -1.96
C LEU A 65 9.84 4.52 -3.30
N LEU A 66 8.60 5.02 -3.27
CA LEU A 66 7.86 5.33 -4.48
C LEU A 66 8.47 6.50 -5.26
N GLU A 67 8.97 7.51 -4.56
CA GLU A 67 9.60 8.69 -5.14
C GLU A 67 10.97 8.32 -5.72
N LYS A 68 11.77 7.58 -4.95
CA LYS A 68 13.10 7.06 -5.32
C LYS A 68 13.07 6.23 -6.61
N HIS A 69 11.99 5.48 -6.84
CA HIS A 69 11.80 4.69 -8.05
C HIS A 69 10.95 5.39 -9.13
N GLY A 70 10.61 6.67 -8.94
CA GLY A 70 9.85 7.48 -9.91
C GLY A 70 8.43 6.99 -10.17
N ILE A 71 7.87 6.20 -9.25
CA ILE A 71 6.50 5.65 -9.32
C ILE A 71 5.47 6.75 -9.00
N VAL A 72 5.82 7.64 -8.07
CA VAL A 72 5.08 8.87 -7.78
C VAL A 72 6.04 10.05 -7.91
N ARG A 73 5.53 11.18 -8.39
CA ARG A 73 6.21 12.48 -8.37
C ARG A 73 5.33 13.40 -7.56
N THR A 74 5.71 13.64 -6.32
CA THR A 74 5.03 14.56 -5.41
C THR A 74 5.60 15.95 -5.55
#